data_AF-A0A7S3IV80-F1
#
_entry.id   AF-A0A7S3IV80-F1
#
_cell.length_a   1.000
_cell.length_b   1.000
_cell.length_c   1.000
_cell.angle_alpha   90.00
_cell.angle_beta   90.00
_cell.angle_gamma   90.00
#
_symmetry.space_group_name_H-M   'P 1'
#
loop_
_entity.id
_entity.type
_entity.pdbx_description
1 polymer ?
#
loop_
_entity_poly.entity_id
_entity_poly.type
_entity_poly.pdbx_seq_one_letter_code
_entity_poly.pdbx_strand_id
1 'polypeptide(L)'
;MIAILFWAIWYPECEEMRKEFEKLSRNLTHLRLFWCDVDRDKEIIDFYEVYKVPYILIIHPHKEDLEFIKNPRSSTIGKVMTAYEEYYQRLFRNEREKAFNYIEMKLMQFPIIVFMRGDPQQPKCKSSRILIECFTKVDIKYKSFDILTDDNLKEWLKYFSNWPSFPQ
;
A
#
# COMPACT_ATOMS: atom_id res chain seq x y z
N MET A 1 4.62 -2.23 -3.13
CA MET A 1 4.63 -2.36 -4.61
C MET A 1 4.58 -3.84 -4.99
N ILE A 2 4.08 -4.17 -6.17
CA ILE A 2 3.97 -5.55 -6.67
C ILE A 2 4.65 -5.65 -8.03
N ALA A 3 5.38 -6.74 -8.28
CA ALA A 3 5.82 -7.13 -9.61
C ALA A 3 5.33 -8.54 -9.94
N ILE A 4 4.78 -8.73 -11.15
CA ILE A 4 4.28 -10.02 -11.64
C ILE A 4 5.05 -10.41 -12.88
N LEU A 5 5.80 -11.51 -12.84
CA LEU A 5 6.46 -12.10 -14.00
C LEU A 5 5.49 -13.01 -14.75
N PHE A 6 5.13 -12.64 -15.97
CA PHE A 6 4.42 -13.50 -16.91
C PHE A 6 5.43 -14.36 -17.65
N TRP A 7 5.32 -15.68 -17.48
CA TRP A 7 6.30 -16.65 -17.96
C TRP A 7 5.63 -17.83 -18.64
N ALA A 8 6.40 -18.56 -19.45
CA ALA A 8 5.95 -19.80 -20.08
C ALA A 8 7.08 -20.84 -20.11
N ILE A 9 6.70 -22.11 -19.98
CA ILE A 9 7.66 -23.24 -19.94
C ILE A 9 8.43 -23.36 -21.27
N TRP A 10 7.76 -23.07 -22.39
CA TRP A 10 8.35 -23.18 -23.72
C TRP A 10 9.35 -22.06 -24.06
N TYR A 11 9.55 -21.07 -23.17
CA TYR A 11 10.54 -20.02 -23.33
C TYR A 11 11.71 -20.24 -22.35
N PRO A 12 12.88 -20.72 -22.80
CA PRO A 12 13.95 -21.21 -21.91
C PRO A 12 14.43 -20.22 -20.84
N GLU A 13 14.54 -18.93 -21.17
CA GLU A 13 14.99 -17.88 -20.24
C GLU A 13 14.01 -17.66 -19.07
N CYS A 14 12.74 -18.05 -19.22
CA CYS A 14 11.71 -17.84 -18.21
C CYS A 14 11.97 -18.63 -16.93
N GLU A 15 12.51 -19.85 -17.03
CA GLU A 15 12.80 -20.69 -15.87
C GLU A 15 13.89 -20.05 -14.97
N GLU A 16 14.91 -19.43 -15.58
CA GLU A 16 15.94 -18.71 -14.85
C GLU A 16 15.37 -17.47 -14.16
N MET A 17 14.55 -16.69 -14.86
CA MET A 17 13.89 -15.51 -14.29
C MET A 17 12.96 -15.87 -13.13
N ARG A 18 12.22 -16.97 -13.25
CA ARG A 18 11.33 -17.47 -12.19
C ARG A 18 12.13 -17.81 -10.93
N LYS A 19 13.25 -18.53 -11.07
CA LYS A 19 14.15 -18.86 -9.95
C LYS A 19 14.73 -17.62 -9.29
N GLU A 20 15.12 -16.62 -10.08
CA GLU A 20 15.64 -15.36 -9.53
C GLU A 20 14.53 -14.57 -8.81
N PHE A 21 13.32 -14.51 -9.35
CA PHE A 21 12.14 -13.95 -8.66
C PHE A 21 11.88 -14.64 -7.32
N GLU A 22 11.91 -15.97 -7.29
CA GLU A 22 11.72 -16.76 -6.07
C GLU A 22 12.83 -16.53 -5.03
N LYS A 23 14.08 -16.33 -5.49
CA LYS A 23 15.20 -15.99 -4.61
C LYS A 23 15.04 -14.59 -4.02
N LEU A 24 14.70 -13.61 -4.86
CA LEU A 24 14.57 -12.21 -4.46
C LEU A 24 13.37 -11.98 -3.54
N SER A 25 12.24 -12.66 -3.79
CA SER A 25 11.01 -12.50 -3.00
C SER A 25 11.19 -12.78 -1.51
N ARG A 26 12.21 -13.57 -1.13
CA ARG A 26 12.56 -13.86 0.26
C ARG A 26 13.27 -12.70 0.97
N ASN A 27 13.88 -11.79 0.21
CA ASN A 27 14.74 -10.72 0.74
C ASN A 27 14.14 -9.31 0.57
N LEU A 28 13.27 -9.12 -0.43
CA LEU A 28 12.61 -7.83 -0.67
C LEU A 28 11.45 -7.63 0.30
N THR A 29 11.30 -6.43 0.84
CA THR A 29 10.33 -6.14 1.90
C THR A 29 9.22 -5.20 1.44
N HIS A 30 9.49 -4.32 0.48
CA HIS A 30 8.53 -3.33 -0.01
C HIS A 30 7.99 -3.65 -1.42
N LEU A 31 8.68 -4.51 -2.16
CA LEU A 31 8.34 -5.05 -3.46
C LEU A 31 8.00 -6.54 -3.33
N ARG A 32 6.73 -6.88 -3.48
CA ARG A 32 6.27 -8.26 -3.53
C ARG A 32 6.38 -8.80 -4.95
N LEU A 33 7.02 -9.94 -5.10
CA LEU A 33 7.24 -10.59 -6.40
C LEU A 33 6.32 -11.80 -6.54
N PHE A 34 5.62 -11.88 -7.67
CA PHE A 34 4.78 -13.01 -8.08
C PHE A 34 5.14 -13.44 -9.50
N TRP A 35 4.66 -14.62 -9.90
CA TRP A 35 4.80 -15.12 -11.27
C TRP A 35 3.50 -15.82 -11.70
N CYS A 36 3.21 -15.73 -12.99
CA CYS A 36 1.96 -16.15 -13.63
C CYS A 36 2.29 -16.98 -14.87
N ASP A 37 1.82 -18.23 -14.94
CA ASP A 37 2.04 -19.12 -16.09
C ASP A 37 0.98 -18.81 -17.15
N VAL A 38 1.40 -18.23 -18.27
CA VAL A 38 0.49 -17.74 -19.30
C VAL A 38 -0.34 -18.86 -19.96
N ASP A 39 0.13 -20.11 -19.89
CA ASP A 39 -0.59 -21.24 -20.46
C ASP A 39 -1.70 -21.75 -19.52
N ARG A 40 -1.64 -21.42 -18.22
CA ARG A 40 -2.57 -21.90 -17.18
C ARG A 40 -3.52 -20.82 -16.68
N ASP A 41 -3.04 -19.59 -16.53
CA ASP A 41 -3.71 -18.53 -15.78
C ASP A 41 -4.49 -17.55 -16.67
N LYS A 42 -5.32 -18.08 -17.59
CA LYS A 42 -5.98 -17.30 -18.67
C LYS A 42 -6.76 -16.07 -18.21
N GLU A 43 -7.45 -16.15 -17.07
CA GLU A 43 -8.21 -15.01 -16.53
C GLU A 43 -7.32 -13.80 -16.23
N ILE A 44 -6.12 -14.04 -15.69
CA ILE A 44 -5.14 -12.99 -15.37
C ILE A 44 -4.54 -12.43 -16.67
N ILE A 45 -4.30 -13.29 -17.66
CA ILE A 45 -3.79 -12.90 -18.98
C ILE A 45 -4.77 -11.98 -19.70
N ASP A 46 -6.04 -12.34 -19.73
CA ASP A 46 -7.08 -11.55 -20.38
C ASP A 46 -7.29 -10.22 -19.64
N PHE A 47 -7.27 -10.24 -18.31
CA PHE A 47 -7.45 -9.03 -17.49
C PHE A 47 -6.33 -7.98 -17.71
N TYR A 48 -5.07 -8.43 -17.80
CA TYR A 48 -3.93 -7.53 -18.02
C TYR A 48 -3.49 -7.40 -19.48
N GLU A 49 -4.18 -8.09 -20.39
CA GLU A 49 -3.89 -8.16 -21.83
C GLU A 49 -2.44 -8.58 -22.16
N VAL A 50 -1.87 -9.52 -21.40
CA VAL A 50 -0.45 -9.95 -21.53
C VAL A 50 -0.31 -11.24 -22.34
N TYR A 51 -0.35 -11.12 -23.67
CA TYR A 51 -0.24 -12.28 -24.58
C TYR A 51 1.20 -12.60 -25.03
N LYS A 52 2.21 -11.96 -24.42
CA LYS A 52 3.63 -12.15 -24.76
C LYS A 52 4.44 -12.42 -23.51
N VAL A 53 5.42 -13.30 -23.65
CA VAL A 53 6.39 -13.64 -22.59
C VAL A 53 7.81 -13.49 -23.13
N PRO A 54 8.80 -13.19 -22.27
CA PRO A 54 8.66 -12.83 -20.85
C PRO A 54 8.22 -11.36 -20.69
N TYR A 55 7.28 -11.09 -19.78
CA TYR A 55 6.82 -9.74 -19.44
C TYR A 55 6.79 -9.58 -17.92
N ILE A 56 7.12 -8.40 -17.40
CA ILE A 56 6.91 -8.08 -15.99
C ILE A 56 5.94 -6.91 -15.89
N LEU A 57 4.86 -7.10 -15.14
CA LEU A 57 3.96 -6.02 -14.75
C LEU A 57 4.39 -5.48 -13.38
N ILE A 58 4.63 -4.18 -13.30
CA ILE A 58 4.84 -3.44 -12.06
C ILE A 58 3.56 -2.70 -11.70
N ILE A 59 3.02 -3.01 -10.52
CA ILE A 59 1.84 -2.36 -9.95
C ILE A 59 2.29 -1.51 -8.76
N HIS A 60 2.16 -0.20 -8.91
CA HIS A 60 2.51 0.75 -7.88
C HIS A 60 1.25 1.18 -7.11
N PRO A 61 1.20 1.06 -5.77
CA PRO A 61 -0.04 1.28 -5.01
C PRO A 61 -0.55 2.73 -5.02
N HIS A 62 0.28 3.67 -5.43
CA HIS A 62 -0.06 5.09 -5.55
C HIS A 62 -0.06 5.62 -7.00
N LYS A 63 0.03 4.74 -8.01
CA LYS A 63 -0.10 5.13 -9.42
C LYS A 63 -1.26 4.35 -10.02
N GLU A 64 -2.09 5.01 -10.81
CA GLU A 64 -3.17 4.36 -11.55
C GLU A 64 -2.62 3.59 -12.76
N ASP A 65 -1.58 4.14 -13.40
CA ASP A 65 -0.98 3.54 -14.57
C ASP A 65 -0.20 2.26 -14.24
N LEU A 66 -0.47 1.23 -15.03
CA LEU A 66 0.29 -0.01 -15.03
C LEU A 66 1.59 0.15 -15.81
N GLU A 67 2.69 -0.37 -15.27
CA GLU A 67 4.00 -0.29 -15.91
C GLU A 67 4.46 -1.68 -16.36
N PHE A 68 4.88 -1.80 -17.62
CA PHE A 68 5.29 -3.09 -18.20
C PHE A 68 6.76 -3.08 -18.64
N ILE A 69 7.52 -4.06 -18.17
CA ILE A 69 8.88 -4.34 -18.62
C ILE A 69 8.80 -5.48 -19.65
N LYS A 70 9.03 -5.12 -20.91
CA LYS A 70 8.95 -6.06 -22.05
C LYS A 70 10.30 -6.72 -22.26
N ASN A 71 10.31 -8.03 -22.51
CA ASN A 71 11.51 -8.81 -22.80
C ASN A 71 12.63 -8.62 -21.74
N PRO A 72 12.34 -8.78 -20.44
CA PRO A 72 13.37 -8.78 -19.40
C PRO A 72 14.36 -9.93 -19.63
N ARG A 73 15.58 -9.76 -19.11
CA ARG A 73 16.64 -10.78 -19.20
C ARG A 73 16.95 -11.33 -17.82
N SER A 74 17.22 -12.62 -17.73
CA SER A 74 17.61 -13.29 -16.47
C SER A 74 18.83 -12.64 -15.81
N SER A 75 19.79 -12.17 -16.62
CA SER A 75 21.02 -11.52 -16.14
C SER A 75 20.83 -10.14 -15.50
N THR A 76 19.74 -9.42 -15.81
CA THR A 76 19.50 -8.05 -15.33
C THR A 76 18.36 -7.95 -14.34
N ILE A 77 17.45 -8.93 -14.32
CA ILE A 77 16.21 -8.90 -13.55
C ILE A 77 16.42 -8.60 -12.07
N GLY A 78 17.47 -9.17 -11.45
CA GLY A 78 17.79 -8.89 -10.05
C GLY A 78 18.17 -7.45 -9.78
N LYS A 79 19.01 -6.85 -10.64
CA LYS A 79 19.36 -5.43 -10.53
C LYS A 79 18.13 -4.54 -10.71
N VAL A 80 17.26 -4.89 -11.65
CA VAL A 80 16.04 -4.14 -11.94
C VAL A 80 15.08 -4.20 -10.75
N MET A 81 14.76 -5.39 -10.24
CA MET A 81 13.87 -5.55 -9.08
C MET A 81 14.41 -4.86 -7.82
N THR A 82 15.72 -4.93 -7.57
CA THR A 82 16.35 -4.20 -6.46
C THR A 82 16.24 -2.69 -6.63
N ALA A 83 16.42 -2.16 -7.84
CA ALA A 83 16.24 -0.73 -8.10
C ALA A 83 14.78 -0.27 -7.84
N TYR A 84 13.80 -1.08 -8.22
CA TYR A 84 12.39 -0.83 -7.91
C TYR A 84 12.11 -0.88 -6.40
N GLU A 85 12.68 -1.85 -5.67
CA GLU A 85 12.61 -1.91 -4.21
C GLU A 85 13.16 -0.62 -3.58
N GLU A 86 14.37 -0.22 -3.92
CA GLU A 86 15.02 0.98 -3.37
C GLU A 86 14.26 2.26 -3.71
N TYR A 87 13.73 2.34 -4.93
CA TYR A 87 12.85 3.44 -5.34
C TYR A 87 11.61 3.52 -4.44
N TYR A 88 10.89 2.41 -4.29
CA TYR A 88 9.64 2.39 -3.53
C TYR A 88 9.88 2.56 -2.03
N GLN A 89 10.98 2.02 -1.47
CA GLN A 89 11.41 2.27 -0.10
C GLN A 89 11.60 3.76 0.20
N ARG A 90 12.30 4.49 -0.69
CA ARG A 90 12.47 5.94 -0.56
C ARG A 90 11.14 6.69 -0.63
N LEU A 91 10.32 6.34 -1.61
CA LEU A 91 9.02 6.99 -1.78
C LEU A 91 8.15 6.77 -0.53
N PHE A 92 8.04 5.53 -0.07
CA PHE A 92 7.27 5.17 1.13
C PHE A 92 7.77 5.91 2.37
N ARG A 93 9.09 6.00 2.56
CA ARG A 93 9.69 6.76 3.67
C ARG A 93 9.30 8.23 3.62
N ASN A 94 9.39 8.86 2.44
CA ASN A 94 9.06 10.28 2.27
C ASN A 94 7.57 10.54 2.53
N GLU A 95 6.69 9.69 2.03
CA GLU A 95 5.24 9.81 2.27
C GLU A 95 4.89 9.59 3.75
N ARG A 96 5.54 8.61 4.40
CA ARG A 96 5.40 8.40 5.85
C ARG A 96 5.79 9.64 6.64
N GLU A 97 6.93 10.24 6.32
CA GLU A 97 7.42 11.44 7.02
C GLU A 97 6.45 12.62 6.86
N LYS A 98 5.99 12.90 5.63
CA LYS A 98 4.98 13.94 5.38
C LYS A 98 3.69 13.70 6.18
N ALA A 99 3.18 12.47 6.15
CA ALA A 99 1.95 12.12 6.84
C ALA A 99 2.10 12.23 8.37
N PHE A 100 3.23 11.78 8.91
CA PHE A 100 3.51 11.83 10.35
C PHE A 100 3.63 13.28 10.82
N ASN A 101 4.36 14.13 10.09
CA ASN A 101 4.45 15.55 10.39
C ASN A 101 3.07 16.24 10.32
N TYR A 102 2.22 15.85 9.36
CA TYR A 102 0.86 16.36 9.26
C TYR A 102 0.00 15.93 10.45
N ILE A 103 0.10 14.68 10.91
CA ILE A 103 -0.60 14.17 12.11
C ILE A 103 -0.13 14.92 13.35
N GLU A 104 1.18 15.07 13.55
CA GLU A 104 1.75 15.81 14.68
C GLU A 104 1.26 17.26 14.72
N MET A 105 1.24 17.93 13.56
CA MET A 105 0.69 19.28 13.44
C MET A 105 -0.79 19.34 13.85
N LYS A 106 -1.59 18.30 13.57
CA LYS A 106 -3.00 18.22 14.02
C LYS A 106 -3.09 18.01 15.53
N LEU A 107 -2.25 17.15 16.09
CA LEU A 107 -2.18 16.86 17.52
C LEU A 107 -1.82 18.10 18.34
N MET A 108 -1.01 19.01 17.80
CA MET A 108 -0.64 20.27 18.46
C MET A 108 -1.77 21.32 18.49
N GLN A 109 -2.89 21.12 17.79
CA GLN A 109 -3.94 22.14 17.68
C GLN A 109 -4.82 22.27 18.92
N PHE A 110 -4.92 21.21 19.73
CA PHE A 110 -5.78 21.20 20.91
C PHE A 110 -5.27 20.15 21.90
N PRO A 111 -5.44 20.35 23.23
CA PRO A 111 -4.99 19.38 24.23
C PRO A 111 -5.56 17.97 24.07
N ILE A 112 -6.79 17.87 23.55
CA ILE A 112 -7.46 16.59 23.27
C ILE A 112 -7.97 16.62 21.83
N ILE A 113 -7.37 15.78 20.99
CA ILE A 113 -7.79 15.54 19.62
C ILE A 113 -8.45 14.15 19.55
N VAL A 114 -9.58 14.05 18.85
CA VAL A 114 -10.27 12.79 18.59
C VAL A 114 -10.37 12.56 17.08
N PHE A 115 -9.77 11.49 16.60
CA PHE A 115 -9.94 11.02 15.23
C PHE A 115 -11.09 10.01 15.19
N MET A 116 -12.16 10.31 14.48
CA MET A 116 -13.38 9.50 14.52
C MET A 116 -14.08 9.39 13.17
N ARG A 117 -15.08 8.50 13.09
CA ARG A 117 -15.92 8.32 11.90
C ARG A 117 -17.14 9.26 11.99
N GLY A 118 -17.22 10.23 11.10
CA GLY A 118 -18.19 11.34 11.20
C GLY A 118 -17.69 12.43 12.14
N ASP A 119 -18.60 13.31 12.56
CA ASP A 119 -18.35 14.41 13.48
C ASP A 119 -19.18 14.28 14.78
N PRO A 120 -18.96 15.12 15.80
CA PRO A 120 -19.69 15.05 17.06
C PRO A 120 -21.21 15.20 16.96
N GLN A 121 -21.69 15.94 15.96
CA GLN A 121 -23.13 16.11 15.70
C GLN A 121 -23.69 14.90 14.93
N GLN A 122 -22.89 14.31 14.03
CA GLN A 122 -23.28 13.17 13.20
C GLN A 122 -22.28 12.00 13.27
N PRO A 123 -22.16 11.30 14.43
CA PRO A 123 -21.26 10.17 14.55
C PRO A 123 -21.75 8.98 13.70
N LYS A 124 -20.85 8.46 12.85
CA LYS A 124 -21.15 7.37 11.90
C LYS A 124 -20.76 5.97 12.40
N CYS A 125 -20.38 5.85 13.68
CA CYS A 125 -20.00 4.58 14.31
C CYS A 125 -20.46 4.52 15.77
N LYS A 126 -20.88 3.34 16.24
CA LYS A 126 -21.31 3.12 17.64
C LYS A 126 -20.23 3.53 18.64
N SER A 127 -18.97 3.14 18.41
CA SER A 127 -17.86 3.46 19.30
C SER A 127 -17.59 4.97 19.36
N SER A 128 -17.70 5.68 18.24
CA SER A 128 -17.57 7.14 18.20
C SER A 128 -18.70 7.84 18.96
N ARG A 129 -19.94 7.36 18.83
CA ARG A 129 -21.10 7.88 19.57
C ARG A 129 -20.90 7.73 21.08
N ILE A 130 -20.48 6.54 21.54
CA ILE A 130 -20.21 6.28 22.96
C ILE A 130 -19.12 7.22 23.49
N LEU A 131 -18.03 7.43 22.73
CA LEU A 131 -16.95 8.33 23.14
C LEU A 131 -17.45 9.78 23.33
N ILE A 132 -18.24 10.29 22.37
CA ILE A 132 -18.82 11.64 22.45
C ILE A 132 -19.75 11.76 23.65
N GLU A 133 -20.65 10.80 23.86
CA GLU A 133 -21.57 10.79 25.00
C GLU A 133 -20.82 10.83 26.34
N CYS A 134 -19.72 10.07 26.47
CA CYS A 134 -18.87 10.11 27.67
C CYS A 134 -18.18 11.47 27.85
N PHE A 135 -17.63 12.04 26.78
CA PHE A 135 -16.94 13.34 26.85
C PHE A 135 -17.92 14.47 27.20
N THR A 136 -19.14 14.44 26.65
CA THR A 136 -20.20 15.40 27.00
C THR A 136 -20.63 15.29 28.46
N LYS A 137 -20.76 14.06 29.01
CA LYS A 137 -21.14 13.87 30.42
C LYS A 137 -20.12 14.43 31.41
N VAL A 138 -18.84 14.45 31.05
CA VAL A 138 -17.73 14.92 31.90
C VAL A 138 -17.30 16.35 31.53
N ASP A 139 -17.99 17.01 30.59
CA ASP A 139 -17.67 18.36 30.09
C ASP A 139 -16.21 18.49 29.59
N ILE A 140 -15.73 17.46 28.90
CA ILE A 140 -14.39 17.47 28.31
C ILE A 140 -14.42 18.31 27.04
N LYS A 141 -13.56 19.33 26.97
CA LYS A 141 -13.30 20.05 25.71
C LYS A 141 -12.34 19.24 24.86
N TYR A 142 -12.70 19.06 23.59
CA TYR A 142 -11.86 18.37 22.60
C TYR A 142 -12.12 18.95 21.21
N LYS A 143 -11.22 18.66 20.28
CA LYS A 143 -11.42 18.88 18.85
C LYS A 143 -11.49 17.53 18.16
N SER A 144 -12.36 17.41 17.16
CA SER A 144 -12.52 16.17 16.39
C SER A 144 -12.12 16.35 14.93
N PHE A 145 -11.69 15.27 14.31
CA PHE A 145 -11.45 15.17 12.88
C PHE A 145 -12.17 13.93 12.33
N ASP A 146 -12.96 14.13 11.27
CA ASP A 146 -13.60 13.02 10.54
C ASP A 146 -12.56 12.34 9.64
N ILE A 147 -12.24 11.08 9.94
CA ILE A 147 -11.30 10.27 9.16
C ILE A 147 -11.90 9.78 7.84
N LEU A 148 -13.22 9.91 7.63
CA LEU A 148 -13.87 9.51 6.40
C LEU A 148 -13.68 10.52 5.26
N THR A 149 -13.22 11.73 5.56
CA THR A 149 -12.95 12.75 4.53
C THR A 149 -11.55 12.61 3.93
N ASP A 150 -10.67 11.83 4.55
CA ASP A 150 -9.27 11.66 4.14
C ASP A 150 -8.80 10.22 4.42
N ASP A 151 -8.98 9.35 3.42
CA ASP A 151 -8.57 7.94 3.53
C ASP A 151 -7.05 7.78 3.69
N ASN A 152 -6.24 8.72 3.18
CA ASN A 152 -4.79 8.65 3.33
C ASN A 152 -4.39 8.92 4.78
N LEU A 153 -4.92 9.99 5.39
CA LEU A 153 -4.72 10.31 6.81
C LEU A 153 -5.17 9.14 7.69
N LYS A 154 -6.32 8.55 7.41
CA LYS A 154 -6.87 7.39 8.12
C LYS A 154 -5.91 6.20 8.13
N GLU A 155 -5.34 5.83 6.98
CA GLU A 155 -4.39 4.72 6.94
C GLU A 155 -3.10 5.07 7.69
N TRP A 156 -2.54 6.27 7.48
CA TRP A 156 -1.33 6.70 8.20
C TRP A 156 -1.52 6.82 9.71
N LEU A 157 -2.70 7.21 10.19
CA LEU A 157 -3.02 7.27 11.62
C LEU A 157 -2.87 5.89 12.27
N LYS A 158 -3.33 4.82 11.63
CA LYS A 158 -3.16 3.45 12.16
C LYS A 158 -1.69 3.09 12.31
N TYR A 159 -0.85 3.48 11.36
CA TYR A 159 0.60 3.28 11.43
C TYR A 159 1.26 4.16 12.48
N PHE A 160 0.80 5.40 12.63
CA PHE A 160 1.34 6.38 13.59
C PHE A 160 1.05 5.97 15.04
N SER A 161 -0.20 5.66 15.36
CA SER A 161 -0.64 5.30 16.71
C SER A 161 -0.40 3.83 17.06
N ASN A 162 0.02 3.02 16.08
CA ASN A 162 0.07 1.56 16.18
C ASN A 162 -1.27 0.97 16.67
N TRP A 163 -2.39 1.55 16.23
CA TRP A 163 -3.73 1.14 16.61
C TRP A 163 -4.63 0.96 15.38
N PRO A 164 -5.30 -0.21 15.22
CA PRO A 164 -5.92 -0.57 13.95
C PRO A 164 -7.31 0.06 13.72
N SER A 165 -7.94 0.63 14.74
CA SER A 165 -9.35 1.02 14.72
C SER A 165 -9.59 2.47 15.15
N PHE A 166 -10.81 2.95 14.98
CA PHE A 166 -11.25 4.30 15.38
C PHE A 166 -12.49 4.19 16.29
N PRO A 167 -12.73 5.14 17.20
CA PRO A 167 -11.99 6.39 17.39
C PRO A 167 -10.60 6.20 18.02
N GLN A 168 -9.69 7.14 17.74
CA GLN A 168 -8.35 7.29 18.33
C GLN A 168 -8.23 8.65 19.01
#